data_AF-A0A1I2EM70-F1
#
_entry.id   AF-A0A1I2EM70-F1
#
_cell.length_a   1.000
_cell.length_b   1.000
_cell.length_c   1.000
_cell.angle_alpha   90.00
_cell.angle_beta   90.00
_cell.angle_gamma   90.00
#
_symmetry.space_group_name_H-M   'P 1'
#
loop_
_entity.id
_entity.type
_entity.pdbx_description
1 polymer ?
#
loop_
_entity_poly.entity_id
_entity_poly.type
_entity_poly.pdbx_seq_one_letter_code
_entity_poly.pdbx_strand_id
1 'polypeptide(L)'
;MPQPMTLSQVMKQLEAQGDAKVRQRYVRDGAGDNVFGVLLGKIRALAQALGTNHALGLELWATGNHEARILACMLLDPRVLTEKEARALLEPLANPTLVDELVGRVLVSAPVAEALQTRWIDGNEELPRRAGWKLLAGRIARGLAKDLDVAATLARIERELPAAPYRVKEGINYCLVWIGLHLPAYTGEAIAIGERLGRWDPRPIPKGCTSSYAPEWIAAALALRSGEKTEARQAMEAATAKKKAAPAKKKSAATKTPAPKHAR
;
A
#
# COMPACT_ATOMS: atom_id res chain seq x y z
N MET A 1 -31.18 1.23 -1.27
CA MET A 1 -30.68 -0.15 -1.18
C MET A 1 -29.62 -0.32 -2.26
N PRO A 2 -28.49 -1.00 -2.00
CA PRO A 2 -27.50 -1.30 -3.04
C PRO A 2 -28.18 -2.08 -4.18
N GLN A 3 -27.97 -1.67 -5.42
CA GLN A 3 -28.55 -2.35 -6.58
C GLN A 3 -27.84 -3.70 -6.77
N PRO A 4 -28.56 -4.83 -6.89
CA PRO A 4 -27.92 -6.11 -7.13
C PRO A 4 -27.28 -6.10 -8.52
N MET A 5 -25.94 -6.05 -8.56
CA MET A 5 -25.16 -6.19 -9.79
C MET A 5 -24.57 -7.59 -9.85
N THR A 6 -24.61 -8.19 -11.03
CA THR A 6 -23.94 -9.47 -11.32
C THR A 6 -22.44 -9.26 -11.54
N LEU A 7 -21.64 -10.32 -11.37
CA LEU A 7 -20.21 -10.32 -11.70
C LEU A 7 -19.93 -9.73 -13.09
N SER A 8 -20.71 -10.15 -14.11
CA SER A 8 -20.54 -9.69 -15.49
C SER A 8 -20.73 -8.18 -15.63
N GLN A 9 -21.73 -7.62 -14.95
CA GLN A 9 -21.98 -6.18 -14.96
C GLN A 9 -20.86 -5.40 -14.27
N VAL A 10 -20.39 -5.89 -13.13
CA VAL A 10 -19.27 -5.26 -12.39
C VAL A 10 -17.98 -5.30 -13.20
N MET A 11 -17.65 -6.44 -13.82
CA MET A 11 -16.46 -6.58 -14.65
C MET A 11 -16.50 -5.65 -15.86
N LYS A 12 -17.64 -5.55 -16.57
CA LYS A 12 -17.82 -4.60 -17.68
C LYS A 12 -17.63 -3.15 -17.23
N GLN A 13 -18.13 -2.79 -16.04
CA GLN A 13 -17.99 -1.44 -15.52
C GLN A 13 -16.53 -1.12 -15.15
N LEU A 14 -15.80 -2.06 -14.55
CA LEU A 14 -14.37 -1.91 -14.27
C LEU A 14 -13.58 -1.73 -15.57
N GLU A 15 -13.80 -2.59 -16.56
CA GLU A 15 -13.14 -2.51 -17.86
C GLU A 15 -13.40 -1.16 -18.55
N ALA A 16 -14.66 -0.71 -18.59
CA ALA A 16 -15.05 0.58 -19.18
C ALA A 16 -14.41 1.79 -18.48
N GLN A 17 -13.98 1.64 -17.23
CA GLN A 17 -13.32 2.69 -16.45
C GLN A 17 -11.80 2.68 -16.56
N GLY A 18 -11.23 1.67 -17.25
CA GLY A 18 -9.80 1.46 -17.41
C GLY A 18 -9.10 2.57 -18.19
N ASP A 19 -7.83 2.78 -17.89
CA ASP A 19 -6.94 3.71 -18.58
C ASP A 19 -5.64 3.00 -18.96
N ALA A 20 -5.22 3.12 -20.22
CA ALA A 20 -4.05 2.41 -20.74
C ALA A 20 -2.73 2.79 -20.05
N LYS A 21 -2.56 4.07 -19.65
CA LYS A 21 -1.35 4.51 -18.94
C LYS A 21 -1.34 4.00 -17.51
N VAL A 22 -2.50 3.98 -16.85
CA VAL A 22 -2.66 3.40 -15.52
C VAL A 22 -2.40 1.89 -15.56
N ARG A 23 -2.92 1.19 -16.56
CA ARG A 23 -2.65 -0.24 -16.80
C ARG A 23 -1.15 -0.49 -16.94
N GLN A 24 -0.47 0.22 -17.84
CA GLN A 24 0.98 0.09 -18.04
C GLN A 24 1.77 0.30 -16.75
N ARG A 25 1.39 1.31 -15.95
CA ARG A 25 1.98 1.55 -14.64
C ARG A 25 1.79 0.34 -13.71
N TYR A 26 0.57 -0.17 -13.58
CA TYR A 26 0.28 -1.30 -12.70
C TYR A 26 1.01 -2.57 -13.14
N VAL A 27 1.07 -2.86 -14.44
CA VAL A 27 1.87 -3.99 -14.96
C VAL A 27 3.34 -3.84 -14.57
N ARG A 28 3.94 -2.67 -14.82
CA ARG A 28 5.33 -2.37 -14.43
C ARG A 28 5.55 -2.53 -12.93
N ASP A 29 4.57 -2.19 -12.12
CA ASP A 29 4.63 -2.26 -10.65
C ASP A 29 4.31 -3.68 -10.12
N GLY A 30 4.06 -4.67 -10.99
CA GLY A 30 3.90 -6.09 -10.65
C GLY A 30 2.46 -6.59 -10.52
N ALA A 31 1.49 -5.91 -11.13
CA ALA A 31 0.08 -6.32 -11.08
C ALA A 31 -0.27 -7.58 -11.91
N GLY A 32 0.63 -8.01 -12.80
CA GLY A 32 0.38 -9.07 -13.78
C GLY A 32 -0.34 -8.54 -15.03
N ASP A 33 -0.83 -9.43 -15.89
CA ASP A 33 -1.36 -9.07 -17.21
C ASP A 33 -2.88 -8.82 -17.21
N ASN A 34 -3.60 -9.47 -16.28
CA ASN A 34 -5.05 -9.34 -16.12
C ASN A 34 -5.40 -8.07 -15.31
N VAL A 35 -5.27 -6.93 -15.97
CA VAL A 35 -5.35 -5.59 -15.37
C VAL A 35 -6.10 -4.66 -16.33
N PHE A 36 -7.10 -3.93 -15.83
CA PHE A 36 -7.86 -2.95 -16.61
C PHE A 36 -7.25 -1.55 -16.56
N GLY A 37 -6.52 -1.21 -15.49
CA GLY A 37 -5.97 0.12 -15.27
C GLY A 37 -6.99 1.08 -14.63
N VAL A 38 -7.76 0.62 -13.66
CA VAL A 38 -8.78 1.46 -12.99
C VAL A 38 -8.17 2.17 -11.79
N LEU A 39 -8.36 3.50 -11.71
CA LEU A 39 -7.92 4.27 -10.54
C LEU A 39 -8.70 3.87 -9.28
N LEU A 40 -7.99 3.74 -8.16
CA LEU A 40 -8.55 3.33 -6.87
C LEU A 40 -9.77 4.16 -6.42
N GLY A 41 -9.82 5.46 -6.75
CA GLY A 41 -10.98 6.30 -6.45
C GLY A 41 -12.28 5.82 -7.11
N LYS A 42 -12.21 5.33 -8.36
CA LYS A 42 -13.36 4.77 -9.06
C LYS A 42 -13.77 3.41 -8.48
N ILE A 43 -12.79 2.58 -8.12
CA ILE A 43 -13.04 1.30 -7.44
C ILE A 43 -13.77 1.52 -6.11
N ARG A 44 -13.35 2.52 -5.33
CA ARG A 44 -14.00 2.89 -4.06
C ARG A 44 -15.44 3.37 -4.25
N ALA A 45 -15.71 4.15 -5.29
CA ALA A 45 -17.07 4.60 -5.62
C ALA A 45 -17.98 3.40 -5.96
N LEU A 46 -17.45 2.42 -6.71
CA LEU A 46 -18.18 1.19 -7.02
C LEU A 46 -18.40 0.33 -5.77
N ALA A 47 -17.38 0.19 -4.92
CA ALA A 47 -17.50 -0.52 -3.64
C ALA A 47 -18.57 0.10 -2.74
N GLN A 48 -18.65 1.44 -2.69
CA GLN A 48 -19.68 2.15 -1.92
C GLN A 48 -21.09 1.86 -2.44
N ALA A 49 -21.27 1.76 -3.76
CA ALA A 49 -22.56 1.44 -4.36
C ALA A 49 -23.01 -0.01 -4.12
N LEU A 50 -22.05 -0.94 -4.08
CA LEU A 50 -22.30 -2.38 -3.90
C LEU A 50 -22.47 -2.76 -2.42
N GLY A 51 -21.73 -2.10 -1.51
CA GLY A 51 -21.66 -2.45 -0.10
C GLY A 51 -20.96 -3.79 0.15
N THR A 52 -21.04 -4.30 1.38
CA THR A 52 -20.54 -5.65 1.72
C THR A 52 -21.37 -6.70 1.01
N ASN A 53 -20.71 -7.54 0.20
CA ASN A 53 -21.31 -8.67 -0.49
C ASN A 53 -20.24 -9.76 -0.62
N HIS A 54 -20.22 -10.69 0.34
CA HIS A 54 -19.16 -11.70 0.44
C HIS A 54 -19.14 -12.63 -0.78
N ALA A 55 -20.30 -13.09 -1.26
CA ALA A 55 -20.40 -13.97 -2.43
C ALA A 55 -19.83 -13.30 -3.69
N LEU A 56 -20.26 -12.07 -3.99
CA LEU A 56 -19.72 -11.30 -5.13
C LEU A 56 -18.22 -11.00 -4.95
N GLY A 57 -17.77 -10.74 -3.71
CA GLY A 57 -16.36 -10.56 -3.39
C GLY A 57 -15.52 -11.79 -3.76
N LEU A 58 -15.98 -12.99 -3.42
CA LEU A 58 -15.30 -14.24 -3.80
C LEU A 58 -15.30 -14.46 -5.32
N GLU A 59 -16.42 -14.20 -6.00
CA GLU A 59 -16.51 -14.27 -7.46
C GLU A 59 -15.53 -13.32 -8.14
N LEU A 60 -15.48 -12.06 -7.70
CA LEU A 60 -14.53 -11.06 -8.18
C LEU A 60 -13.09 -11.48 -7.93
N TRP A 61 -12.80 -12.07 -6.76
CA TRP A 61 -11.47 -12.56 -6.43
C TRP A 61 -11.00 -13.66 -7.38
N ALA A 62 -11.90 -14.59 -7.71
CA ALA A 62 -11.65 -15.73 -8.57
C ALA A 62 -11.32 -15.32 -10.01
N THR A 63 -11.74 -14.14 -10.48
CA THR A 63 -11.45 -13.66 -11.84
C THR A 63 -9.96 -13.48 -12.13
N GLY A 64 -9.12 -13.36 -11.09
CA GLY A 64 -7.70 -13.07 -11.26
C GLY A 64 -7.38 -11.63 -11.64
N ASN A 65 -8.38 -10.81 -11.94
CA ASN A 65 -8.18 -9.43 -12.36
C ASN A 65 -7.76 -8.56 -11.18
N HIS A 66 -6.74 -7.72 -11.39
CA HIS A 66 -6.14 -6.93 -10.32
C HIS A 66 -7.15 -5.97 -9.66
N GLU A 67 -7.89 -5.19 -10.46
CA GLU A 67 -8.86 -4.24 -9.92
C GLU A 67 -10.10 -4.92 -9.36
N ALA A 68 -10.53 -6.04 -9.96
CA ALA A 68 -11.60 -6.87 -9.40
C ALA A 68 -11.23 -7.43 -8.01
N ARG A 69 -9.97 -7.86 -7.82
CA ARG A 69 -9.47 -8.32 -6.51
C ARG A 69 -9.35 -7.19 -5.49
N ILE A 70 -8.96 -5.98 -5.91
CA ILE A 70 -8.99 -4.80 -5.03
C ILE A 70 -10.43 -4.49 -4.61
N LEU A 71 -11.39 -4.55 -5.55
CA LEU A 71 -12.81 -4.37 -5.25
C LEU A 71 -13.31 -5.47 -4.30
N ALA A 72 -12.94 -6.73 -4.52
CA ALA A 72 -13.26 -7.84 -3.65
C ALA A 72 -12.83 -7.59 -2.19
N CYS A 73 -11.62 -7.06 -1.96
CA CYS A 73 -11.16 -6.69 -0.60
C CYS A 73 -12.05 -5.63 0.08
N MET A 74 -12.88 -4.89 -0.66
CA MET A 74 -13.83 -3.92 -0.10
C MET A 74 -15.24 -4.52 0.10
N LEU A 75 -15.53 -5.65 -0.54
CA LEU A 75 -16.84 -6.33 -0.52
C LEU A 75 -16.87 -7.53 0.42
N LEU A 76 -15.74 -8.21 0.62
CA LEU A 76 -15.62 -9.38 1.48
C LEU A 76 -16.03 -9.05 2.93
N ASP A 77 -16.90 -9.88 3.49
CA ASP A 77 -17.19 -9.87 4.93
C ASP A 77 -16.08 -10.62 5.68
N PRO A 78 -15.27 -9.95 6.53
CA PRO A 78 -14.19 -10.61 7.27
C PRO A 78 -14.70 -11.52 8.40
N ARG A 79 -15.94 -11.34 8.87
CA ARG A 79 -16.48 -12.05 10.03
C ARG A 79 -16.75 -13.53 9.74
N VAL A 80 -16.96 -13.88 8.48
CA VAL A 80 -17.29 -15.23 8.03
C VAL A 80 -16.10 -15.99 7.46
N LEU A 81 -14.93 -15.35 7.35
CA LEU A 81 -13.74 -16.00 6.80
C LEU A 81 -13.16 -17.02 7.77
N THR A 82 -13.04 -18.25 7.29
CA THR A 82 -12.25 -19.30 7.93
C THR A 82 -10.75 -19.10 7.68
N GLU A 83 -9.91 -19.74 8.50
CA GLU A 83 -8.45 -19.70 8.29
C GLU A 83 -8.09 -20.29 6.91
N LYS A 84 -8.76 -21.39 6.52
CA LYS A 84 -8.54 -22.04 5.23
C LYS A 84 -8.85 -21.11 4.06
N GLU A 85 -9.97 -20.39 4.10
CA GLU A 85 -10.33 -19.44 3.04
C GLU A 85 -9.36 -18.26 3.01
N ALA A 86 -9.04 -17.66 4.15
CA ALA A 86 -8.09 -16.55 4.23
C ALA A 86 -6.72 -16.93 3.65
N ARG A 87 -6.24 -18.15 3.93
CA ARG A 87 -5.02 -18.70 3.35
C ARG A 87 -5.13 -18.92 1.85
N ALA A 88 -6.24 -19.49 1.37
CA ALA A 88 -6.49 -19.68 -0.05
C ALA A 88 -6.55 -18.35 -0.84
N LEU A 89 -6.96 -17.25 -0.19
CA LEU A 89 -6.91 -15.92 -0.78
C LEU A 89 -5.47 -15.40 -0.85
N LEU A 90 -4.68 -15.53 0.23
CA LEU A 90 -3.38 -14.85 0.34
C LEU A 90 -2.19 -15.64 -0.20
N GLU A 91 -2.07 -16.92 0.14
CA GLU A 91 -0.88 -17.73 -0.13
C GLU A 91 -0.52 -17.87 -1.63
N PRO A 92 -1.49 -17.93 -2.57
CA PRO A 92 -1.19 -17.96 -4.00
C PRO A 92 -0.78 -16.61 -4.62
N LEU A 93 -0.86 -15.50 -3.88
CA LEU A 93 -0.57 -14.18 -4.45
C LEU A 93 0.92 -13.99 -4.69
N ALA A 94 1.26 -13.49 -5.88
CA ALA A 94 2.60 -13.00 -6.22
C ALA A 94 2.70 -11.45 -6.18
N ASN A 95 1.61 -10.76 -5.84
CA ASN A 95 1.50 -9.30 -5.89
C ASN A 95 1.44 -8.70 -4.47
N PRO A 96 2.49 -8.00 -4.02
CA PRO A 96 2.53 -7.37 -2.70
C PRO A 96 1.39 -6.36 -2.44
N THR A 97 0.91 -5.66 -3.48
CA THR A 97 -0.18 -4.70 -3.34
C THR A 97 -1.49 -5.40 -2.98
N LEU A 98 -1.79 -6.53 -3.62
CA LEU A 98 -2.99 -7.30 -3.29
C LEU A 98 -2.89 -7.94 -1.89
N VAL A 99 -1.69 -8.39 -1.49
CA VAL A 99 -1.43 -8.84 -0.12
C VAL A 99 -1.77 -7.72 0.87
N ASP A 100 -1.26 -6.51 0.63
CA ASP A 100 -1.47 -5.36 1.51
C ASP A 100 -2.95 -4.93 1.58
N GLU A 101 -3.67 -4.94 0.44
CA GLU A 101 -5.11 -4.66 0.38
C GLU A 101 -5.93 -5.71 1.14
N LEU A 102 -5.62 -6.99 0.97
CA LEU A 102 -6.31 -8.09 1.65
C LEU A 102 -6.06 -8.06 3.17
N VAL A 103 -4.80 -7.88 3.59
CA VAL A 103 -4.43 -7.78 5.00
C VAL A 103 -5.10 -6.57 5.66
N GLY A 104 -4.95 -5.39 5.06
CA GLY A 104 -5.35 -4.13 5.67
C GLY A 104 -6.86 -3.89 5.72
N ARG A 105 -7.61 -4.41 4.73
CA ARG A 105 -9.08 -4.24 4.66
C ARG A 105 -9.84 -5.39 5.28
N VAL A 106 -9.37 -6.62 5.07
CA VAL A 106 -10.15 -7.82 5.38
C VAL A 106 -9.56 -8.54 6.59
N LEU A 107 -8.36 -9.09 6.46
CA LEU A 107 -7.85 -10.09 7.41
C LEU A 107 -7.62 -9.53 8.81
N VAL A 108 -7.22 -8.27 8.94
CA VAL A 108 -7.01 -7.64 10.25
C VAL A 108 -8.28 -7.51 11.10
N SER A 109 -9.45 -7.57 10.46
CA SER A 109 -10.76 -7.55 11.13
C SER A 109 -11.39 -8.94 11.22
N ALA A 110 -10.72 -9.99 10.73
CA ALA A 110 -11.24 -11.35 10.74
C ALA A 110 -11.02 -12.01 12.11
N PRO A 111 -11.93 -12.90 12.57
CA PRO A 111 -11.73 -13.64 13.82
C PRO A 111 -10.44 -14.49 13.83
N VAL A 112 -9.98 -14.90 12.66
CA VAL A 112 -8.78 -15.72 12.46
C VAL A 112 -7.48 -14.90 12.34
N ALA A 113 -7.52 -13.57 12.52
CA ALA A 113 -6.37 -12.69 12.32
C ALA A 113 -5.13 -13.09 13.14
N GLU A 114 -5.31 -13.45 14.40
CA GLU A 114 -4.22 -13.83 15.29
C GLU A 114 -3.56 -15.14 14.87
N ALA A 115 -4.37 -16.17 14.58
CA ALA A 115 -3.86 -17.45 14.10
C ALA A 115 -3.06 -17.29 12.80
N LEU A 116 -3.59 -16.50 11.86
CA LEU A 116 -2.92 -16.20 10.59
C LEU A 116 -1.61 -15.41 10.81
N GLN A 117 -1.61 -14.42 11.72
CA GLN A 117 -0.43 -13.64 12.05
C GLN A 117 0.69 -14.56 12.56
N THR A 118 0.40 -15.39 13.57
CA THR A 118 1.37 -16.32 14.17
C THR A 118 1.89 -17.31 13.13
N ARG A 119 1.00 -17.87 12.30
CA ARG A 119 1.37 -18.79 11.24
C ARG A 119 2.34 -18.16 10.24
N TRP A 120 2.03 -16.96 9.78
CA TRP A 120 2.73 -16.35 8.68
C TRP A 120 4.03 -15.67 9.09
N ILE A 121 4.08 -15.03 10.26
CA ILE A 121 5.27 -14.29 10.71
C ILE A 121 6.53 -15.17 10.84
N ASP A 122 6.32 -16.46 11.14
CA ASP A 122 7.35 -17.50 11.26
C ASP A 122 7.46 -18.41 10.02
N GLY A 123 6.69 -18.12 8.97
CA GLY A 123 6.69 -18.91 7.73
C GLY A 123 7.92 -18.69 6.84
N ASN A 124 8.12 -19.58 5.87
CA ASN A 124 9.25 -19.52 4.93
C ASN A 124 8.93 -18.71 3.65
N GLU A 125 7.65 -18.61 3.29
CA GLU A 125 7.20 -17.94 2.07
C GLU A 125 7.23 -16.41 2.23
N GLU A 126 7.81 -15.71 1.25
CA GLU A 126 8.14 -14.30 1.38
C GLU A 126 6.91 -13.40 1.62
N LEU A 127 5.87 -13.54 0.78
CA LEU A 127 4.68 -12.71 0.85
C LEU A 127 3.75 -13.04 2.01
N PRO A 128 3.51 -14.33 2.35
CA PRO A 128 2.89 -14.68 3.63
C PRO A 128 3.66 -14.09 4.82
N ARG A 129 4.99 -14.23 4.88
CA ARG A 129 5.76 -13.69 6.00
C ARG A 129 5.66 -12.16 6.12
N ARG A 130 5.71 -11.43 5.00
CA ARG A 130 5.36 -10.00 4.96
C ARG A 130 3.96 -9.75 5.54
N ALA A 131 2.97 -10.54 5.13
CA ALA A 131 1.59 -10.39 5.59
C ALA A 131 1.48 -10.57 7.10
N GLY A 132 2.18 -11.55 7.68
CA GLY A 132 2.23 -11.76 9.13
C GLY A 132 2.68 -10.50 9.90
N TRP A 133 3.79 -9.88 9.47
CA TRP A 133 4.27 -8.62 10.06
C TRP A 133 3.29 -7.46 9.90
N LYS A 134 2.65 -7.33 8.72
CA LYS A 134 1.66 -6.28 8.48
C LYS A 134 0.36 -6.51 9.24
N LEU A 135 -0.02 -7.76 9.47
CA LEU A 135 -1.20 -8.12 10.25
C LEU A 135 -0.97 -7.79 11.73
N LEU A 136 0.22 -8.06 12.26
CA LEU A 136 0.62 -7.61 13.61
C LEU A 136 0.54 -6.09 13.73
N ALA A 137 1.16 -5.36 12.80
CA ALA A 137 1.09 -3.90 12.75
C ALA A 137 -0.37 -3.38 12.70
N GLY A 138 -1.21 -4.00 11.87
CA GLY A 138 -2.62 -3.66 11.74
C GLY A 138 -3.44 -3.95 13.00
N ARG A 139 -3.12 -5.02 13.74
CA ARG A 139 -3.71 -5.33 15.05
C ARG A 139 -3.28 -4.33 16.11
N ILE A 140 -2.00 -3.96 16.15
CA ILE A 140 -1.45 -2.91 17.04
C ILE A 140 -2.20 -1.59 16.83
N ALA A 141 -2.34 -1.14 15.57
CA ALA A 141 -3.04 0.12 15.25
C ALA A 141 -4.51 0.16 15.70
N ARG A 142 -5.14 -1.00 15.86
CA ARG A 142 -6.54 -1.15 16.28
C ARG A 142 -6.70 -1.50 17.77
N GLY A 143 -5.60 -1.60 18.53
CA GLY A 143 -5.64 -2.03 19.93
C GLY A 143 -6.06 -3.50 20.11
N LEU A 144 -5.88 -4.34 19.09
CA LEU A 144 -6.26 -5.76 19.08
C LEU A 144 -5.12 -6.70 19.49
N ALA A 145 -3.90 -6.17 19.68
CA ALA A 145 -2.71 -6.93 20.09
C ALA A 145 -2.42 -6.68 21.58
N LYS A 146 -3.37 -7.02 22.47
CA LYS A 146 -3.29 -6.70 23.91
C LYS A 146 -2.23 -7.50 24.65
N ASP A 147 -2.03 -8.75 24.24
CA ASP A 147 -1.08 -9.68 24.87
C ASP A 147 0.30 -9.66 24.21
N LEU A 148 0.58 -8.62 23.41
CA LEU A 148 1.84 -8.51 22.68
C LEU A 148 2.99 -8.20 23.64
N ASP A 149 4.01 -9.06 23.65
CA ASP A 149 5.31 -8.70 24.20
C ASP A 149 6.04 -7.76 23.23
N VAL A 150 5.87 -6.45 23.47
CA VAL A 150 6.45 -5.41 22.61
C VAL A 150 7.97 -5.42 22.67
N ALA A 151 8.56 -5.68 23.85
CA ALA A 151 10.01 -5.70 24.01
C ALA A 151 10.64 -6.85 23.22
N ALA A 152 10.10 -8.06 23.34
CA ALA A 152 10.55 -9.21 22.54
C ALA A 152 10.33 -8.98 21.04
N THR A 153 9.22 -8.33 20.66
CA THR A 153 8.93 -8.00 19.26
C THR A 153 9.94 -7.02 18.68
N LEU A 154 10.31 -5.97 19.42
CA LEU A 154 11.32 -5.00 19.01
C LEU A 154 12.71 -5.64 18.87
N ALA A 155 13.12 -6.47 19.84
CA ALA A 155 14.37 -7.23 19.75
C ALA A 155 14.39 -8.18 18.54
N ARG A 156 13.25 -8.79 18.22
CA ARG A 156 13.08 -9.62 17.03
C ARG A 156 13.22 -8.82 15.74
N ILE A 157 12.57 -7.65 15.66
CA ILE A 157 12.66 -6.75 14.52
C ILE A 157 14.11 -6.36 14.24
N GLU A 158 14.84 -5.93 15.28
CA GLU A 158 16.24 -5.51 15.16
C GLU A 158 17.14 -6.64 14.64
N ARG A 159 16.92 -7.86 15.12
CA ARG A 159 17.65 -9.05 14.67
C ARG A 159 17.32 -9.46 13.23
N GLU A 160 16.05 -9.43 12.84
CA GLU A 160 15.59 -10.02 11.58
C GLU A 160 15.64 -9.05 10.38
N LEU A 161 15.42 -7.74 10.58
CA LEU A 161 15.35 -6.77 9.49
C LEU A 161 16.59 -6.79 8.56
N PRO A 162 17.84 -6.85 9.06
CA PRO A 162 19.02 -6.79 8.19
C PRO A 162 19.10 -7.95 7.18
N ALA A 163 18.71 -9.15 7.60
CA ALA A 163 18.90 -10.39 6.83
C ALA A 163 17.62 -10.89 6.14
N ALA A 164 16.46 -10.32 6.42
CA ALA A 164 15.20 -10.76 5.84
C ALA A 164 15.15 -10.55 4.31
N PRO A 165 14.38 -11.36 3.56
CA PRO A 165 14.07 -11.09 2.16
C PRO A 165 13.41 -9.72 1.95
N TYR A 166 13.53 -9.15 0.76
CA TYR A 166 13.15 -7.77 0.48
C TYR A 166 11.70 -7.43 0.89
N ARG A 167 10.73 -8.26 0.49
CA ARG A 167 9.31 -8.03 0.81
C ARG A 167 9.00 -8.25 2.28
N VAL A 168 9.78 -9.09 2.96
CA VAL A 168 9.71 -9.29 4.41
C VAL A 168 10.28 -8.08 5.15
N LYS A 169 11.40 -7.49 4.69
CA LYS A 169 11.95 -6.24 5.25
C LYS A 169 10.93 -5.12 5.25
N GLU A 170 10.19 -4.97 4.15
CA GLU A 170 9.08 -4.01 4.05
C GLU A 170 8.01 -4.26 5.14
N GLY A 171 7.67 -5.52 5.44
CA GLY A 171 6.73 -5.88 6.50
C GLY A 171 7.28 -5.62 7.91
N ILE A 172 8.52 -6.03 8.18
CA ILE A 172 9.21 -5.83 9.47
C ILE A 172 9.33 -4.33 9.79
N ASN A 173 9.84 -3.54 8.84
CA ASN A 173 9.99 -2.09 9.01
C ASN A 173 8.64 -1.38 9.18
N TYR A 174 7.60 -1.85 8.47
CA TYR A 174 6.24 -1.38 8.69
C TYR A 174 5.78 -1.66 10.13
N CYS A 175 6.04 -2.85 10.66
CA CYS A 175 5.70 -3.16 12.06
C CYS A 175 6.46 -2.27 13.06
N LEU A 176 7.75 -2.01 12.84
CA LEU A 176 8.56 -1.09 13.66
C LEU A 176 7.93 0.30 13.72
N VAL A 177 7.59 0.86 12.56
CA VAL A 177 6.95 2.18 12.46
C VAL A 177 5.59 2.18 13.15
N TRP A 178 4.79 1.12 12.98
CA TRP A 178 3.48 1.02 13.61
C TRP A 178 3.54 0.93 15.14
N ILE A 179 4.53 0.21 15.70
CA ILE A 179 4.81 0.23 17.14
C ILE A 179 5.08 1.67 17.57
N GLY A 180 6.02 2.36 16.91
CA GLY A 180 6.38 3.73 17.26
C GLY A 180 5.24 4.75 17.12
N LEU A 181 4.28 4.50 16.22
CA LEU A 181 3.12 5.37 15.99
C LEU A 181 1.92 5.10 16.90
N HIS A 182 1.76 3.89 17.42
CA HIS A 182 0.55 3.47 18.11
C HIS A 182 0.77 3.06 19.56
N LEU A 183 2.02 2.86 19.98
CA LEU A 183 2.38 2.54 21.36
C LEU A 183 3.35 3.62 21.88
N PRO A 184 2.84 4.74 22.44
CA PRO A 184 3.67 5.90 22.80
C PRO A 184 4.84 5.58 23.74
N ALA A 185 4.66 4.60 24.64
CA ALA A 185 5.71 4.13 25.55
C ALA A 185 6.93 3.54 24.81
N TYR A 186 6.78 3.16 23.54
CA TYR A 186 7.81 2.51 22.72
C TYR A 186 8.25 3.37 21.52
N THR A 187 7.74 4.60 21.37
CA THR A 187 8.13 5.49 20.27
C THR A 187 9.63 5.76 20.26
N GLY A 188 10.22 6.04 21.43
CA GLY A 188 11.66 6.28 21.56
C GLY A 188 12.50 5.07 21.15
N GLU A 189 12.14 3.87 21.63
CA GLU A 189 12.88 2.65 21.28
C GLU A 189 12.74 2.30 19.80
N ALA A 190 11.54 2.47 19.21
CA ALA A 190 11.34 2.22 17.78
C ALA A 190 12.19 3.15 16.90
N ILE A 191 12.36 4.41 17.30
CA ILE A 191 13.27 5.37 16.65
C ILE A 191 14.71 4.91 16.81
N ALA A 192 15.14 4.58 18.03
CA ALA A 192 16.51 4.16 18.31
C ALA A 192 16.92 2.91 17.52
N ILE A 193 16.03 1.92 17.39
CA ILE A 193 16.23 0.75 16.51
C ILE A 193 16.39 1.19 15.06
N GLY A 194 15.51 2.09 14.59
CA GLY A 194 15.59 2.63 13.24
C GLY A 194 16.93 3.33 12.94
N GLU A 195 17.48 4.08 13.90
CA GLU A 195 18.78 4.72 13.80
C GLU A 195 19.93 3.70 13.74
N ARG A 196 19.91 2.67 14.59
CA ARG A 196 20.91 1.60 14.60
C ARG A 196 20.92 0.80 13.28
N LEU A 197 19.73 0.51 12.74
CA LEU A 197 19.57 -0.25 11.50
C LEU A 197 19.82 0.60 10.24
N GLY A 198 19.67 1.92 10.35
CA GLY A 198 19.76 2.84 9.23
C GLY A 198 18.65 2.61 8.19
N ARG A 199 18.81 3.24 7.02
CA ARG A 199 17.88 3.08 5.90
C ARG A 199 18.11 1.75 5.19
N TRP A 200 17.19 0.81 5.36
CA TRP A 200 17.29 -0.53 4.78
C TRP A 200 16.99 -0.60 3.26
N ASP A 201 16.20 0.32 2.72
CA ASP A 201 15.83 0.34 1.28
C ASP A 201 16.78 1.26 0.50
N PRO A 202 17.61 0.73 -0.42
CA PRO A 202 18.57 1.54 -1.17
C PRO A 202 17.91 2.33 -2.32
N ARG A 203 16.66 2.04 -2.69
CA ARG A 203 16.01 2.68 -3.84
C ARG A 203 15.91 4.19 -3.68
N PRO A 204 15.88 4.99 -4.75
CA PRO A 204 15.64 6.43 -4.64
C PRO A 204 14.25 6.72 -4.04
N ILE A 205 14.17 7.75 -3.20
CA ILE A 205 12.88 8.23 -2.67
C ILE A 205 12.24 9.13 -3.74
N PRO A 206 11.07 8.78 -4.29
CA PRO A 206 10.38 9.64 -5.24
C PRO A 206 10.03 10.99 -4.60
N LYS A 207 10.04 12.06 -5.40
CA LYS A 207 9.73 13.40 -4.91
C LYS A 207 8.35 13.43 -4.24
N GLY A 208 8.33 13.86 -2.98
CA GLY A 208 7.12 14.01 -2.18
C GLY A 208 6.69 12.76 -1.40
N CYS A 209 7.41 11.64 -1.51
CA CYS A 209 7.20 10.47 -0.66
C CYS A 209 8.05 10.55 0.62
N THR A 210 7.51 10.01 1.72
CA THR A 210 8.28 9.80 2.96
C THR A 210 9.26 8.64 2.78
N SER A 211 10.44 8.78 3.34
CA SER A 211 11.47 7.73 3.36
C SER A 211 10.97 6.47 4.07
N SER A 212 11.49 5.31 3.67
CA SER A 212 11.35 4.05 4.42
C SER A 212 12.21 4.00 5.68
N TYR A 213 13.05 5.02 5.92
CA TYR A 213 13.81 5.17 7.16
C TYR A 213 12.87 5.41 8.33
N ALA A 214 12.82 4.46 9.27
CA ALA A 214 11.81 4.43 10.32
C ALA A 214 11.74 5.70 11.18
N PRO A 215 12.86 6.32 11.61
CA PRO A 215 12.82 7.56 12.39
C PRO A 215 12.12 8.70 11.65
N GLU A 216 12.49 8.94 10.40
CA GLU A 216 11.85 9.96 9.55
C GLU A 216 10.38 9.66 9.30
N TRP A 217 10.03 8.38 9.09
CA TRP A 217 8.64 8.00 8.87
C TRP A 217 7.78 8.20 10.11
N ILE A 218 8.25 7.76 11.28
CA ILE A 218 7.56 7.95 12.56
C ILE A 218 7.34 9.44 12.82
N ALA A 219 8.41 10.24 12.76
CA ALA A 219 8.32 11.69 12.95
C ALA A 219 7.36 12.34 11.96
N ALA A 220 7.43 11.94 10.68
CA ALA A 220 6.57 12.50 9.65
C ALA A 220 5.09 12.20 9.87
N ALA A 221 4.77 10.97 10.26
CA ALA A 221 3.40 10.55 10.50
C ALA A 221 2.83 11.12 11.80
N LEU A 222 3.63 11.31 12.85
CA LEU A 222 3.19 11.96 14.08
C LEU A 222 2.86 13.44 13.85
N ALA A 223 3.72 14.18 13.14
CA ALA A 223 3.44 15.58 12.79
C ALA A 223 2.13 15.72 11.99
N LEU A 224 1.88 14.82 11.04
CA LEU A 224 0.61 14.82 10.30
C LEU A 224 -0.61 14.60 11.21
N ARG A 225 -0.48 13.84 12.31
CA ARG A 225 -1.56 13.59 13.28
C ARG A 225 -1.79 14.76 14.22
N SER A 226 -0.75 15.51 14.59
CA SER A 226 -0.86 16.74 15.38
C SER A 226 -1.33 17.95 14.56
N GLY A 227 -1.44 17.80 13.23
CA GLY A 227 -1.73 18.91 12.32
C GLY A 227 -0.49 19.76 11.99
N GLU A 228 0.69 19.33 12.44
CA GLU A 228 1.97 19.97 12.17
C GLU A 228 2.49 19.56 10.79
N LYS A 229 3.15 20.50 10.11
CA LYS A 229 3.79 20.22 8.83
C LYS A 229 5.22 19.74 9.07
N THR A 230 5.53 18.54 8.59
CA THR A 230 6.90 18.00 8.59
C THR A 230 7.86 18.88 7.80
N GLU A 231 9.15 18.88 8.14
CA GLU A 231 10.17 19.63 7.39
C GLU A 231 10.16 19.26 5.90
N ALA A 232 9.99 17.97 5.57
CA ALA A 232 9.85 17.50 4.19
C ALA A 232 8.62 18.11 3.48
N ARG A 233 7.48 18.24 4.19
CA ARG A 233 6.26 18.87 3.65
C ARG A 233 6.44 20.38 3.51
N GLN A 234 7.07 21.04 4.48
CA GLN A 234 7.41 22.46 4.41
C GLN A 234 8.36 22.74 3.23
N ALA A 235 9.38 21.90 3.03
CA ALA A 235 10.31 22.00 1.90
C ALA A 235 9.61 21.77 0.55
N MET A 236 8.69 20.82 0.46
CA MET A 236 7.90 20.56 -0.75
C MET A 236 6.96 21.73 -1.08
N GLU A 237 6.25 22.26 -0.09
CA GLU A 237 5.36 23.41 -0.25
C GLU A 237 6.17 24.66 -0.64
N ALA A 238 7.32 24.89 -0.01
CA ALA A 238 8.23 25.99 -0.37
C ALA A 238 8.80 25.86 -1.79
N ALA A 239 9.18 24.65 -2.22
CA ALA A 239 9.64 24.39 -3.59
C ALA A 239 8.51 24.58 -4.62
N THR A 240 7.28 24.19 -4.27
CA THR A 240 6.10 24.36 -5.13
C THR A 240 5.70 25.83 -5.23
N ALA A 241 5.79 26.60 -4.14
CA ALA A 241 5.56 28.04 -4.13
C ALA A 241 6.61 28.79 -4.97
N LYS A 242 7.91 28.44 -4.83
CA LYS A 242 8.99 28.99 -5.67
C LYS A 242 8.78 28.68 -7.16
N LYS A 243 8.27 27.49 -7.49
CA LYS A 243 7.99 27.11 -8.89
C LYS A 243 6.77 27.85 -9.47
N LYS A 244 5.77 28.19 -8.65
CA LYS A 244 4.64 29.04 -9.05
C LYS A 244 5.01 30.53 -9.17
N ALA A 245 5.98 30.99 -8.36
CA ALA A 245 6.46 32.38 -8.36
C ALA A 245 7.50 32.67 -9.45
N ALA A 246 8.09 31.65 -10.07
CA ALA A 246 9.03 31.83 -11.17
C ALA A 246 8.28 32.32 -12.44
N PRO A 247 8.65 33.48 -13.02
CA PRO A 247 8.00 33.98 -14.23
C PRO A 247 8.18 32.97 -15.36
N ALA A 248 7.08 32.67 -16.06
CA ALA A 248 7.09 31.78 -17.21
C ALA A 248 8.05 32.34 -18.27
N LYS A 249 9.19 31.67 -18.49
CA LYS A 249 10.07 31.95 -19.62
C LYS A 249 9.25 31.75 -20.91
N LYS A 250 8.83 32.86 -21.53
CA LYS A 250 8.26 32.85 -22.90
C LYS A 250 9.28 32.17 -23.81
N LYS A 251 8.93 31.00 -24.35
CA LYS A 251 9.65 30.43 -25.49
C LYS A 251 9.46 31.41 -26.65
N SER A 252 10.52 32.11 -27.06
CA SER A 252 10.49 32.87 -28.31
C SER A 252 10.38 31.87 -29.47
N ALA A 253 9.37 32.08 -30.31
CA ALA A 253 9.23 31.35 -31.56
C ALA A 253 10.31 31.85 -32.51
N ALA A 254 11.28 31.00 -32.85
CA ALA A 254 12.20 31.27 -33.94
C ALA A 254 11.45 31.14 -35.26
N THR A 255 11.26 32.28 -35.93
CA THR A 255 10.70 32.41 -37.28
C THR A 255 11.60 31.62 -38.25
N LYS A 256 11.05 30.58 -38.89
CA LYS A 256 11.72 29.91 -40.02
C LYS A 256 11.63 30.81 -41.26
N THR A 257 12.77 31.29 -41.73
CA THR A 257 12.91 31.95 -43.04
C THR A 257 12.66 30.92 -44.16
N PRO A 258 11.87 31.24 -45.21
CA PRO A 258 11.71 30.34 -46.35
C PRO A 258 12.92 30.42 -47.29
N ALA A 259 13.37 29.27 -47.80
CA ALA A 259 14.42 29.17 -48.83
C ALA A 259 13.91 29.65 -50.21
N PRO A 260 14.75 30.29 -51.03
CA PRO A 260 14.35 30.78 -52.34
C PRO A 260 14.31 29.64 -53.38
N LYS A 261 13.28 29.68 -54.22
CA LYS A 261 13.14 28.87 -55.44
C LYS A 261 14.17 29.33 -56.47
N HIS A 262 14.99 28.42 -56.98
CA HIS A 262 15.64 28.60 -58.27
C HIS A 262 15.15 27.51 -59.24
N ALA A 263 14.59 27.98 -60.35
CA ALA A 263 14.32 27.19 -61.54
C ALA A 263 15.38 27.55 -62.58
N ARG A 264 16.14 26.54 -63.02
CA ARG A 264 16.44 26.25 -64.42
C ARG A 264 17.03 24.86 -64.53
#